data_AF-R7WPA2-F1
#
_entry.id   AF-R7WPA2-F1
#
_cell.length_a   1.000
_cell.length_b   1.000
_cell.length_c   1.000
_cell.angle_alpha   90.00
_cell.angle_beta   90.00
_cell.angle_gamma   90.00
#
_symmetry.space_group_name_H-M   'P 1'
#
loop_
_entity.id
_entity.type
_entity.pdbx_description
1 polymer ?
#
loop_
_entity_poly.entity_id
_entity_poly.type
_entity_poly.pdbx_seq_one_letter_code
_entity_poly.pdbx_strand_id
1 'polypeptide(L)'
;MMDGFLRIYMNDQLALGVAWRELARRTRDQNTGTALGEALDEVATGIAEDVETFRSVMRELSIRADPLEPALTTVAERIGRWKPHGRLRGYSPLSRFEELEFLVMGLETKKQLWTTMRDLAGLGERLSTADFDELIERAERQRERIEPFRVEAGTEAFRGSSR
;
A
#
# COMPACT_ATOMS: atom_id res chain seq x y z
N MET A 1 6.80 3.73 29.55
CA MET A 1 5.71 4.49 28.91
C MET A 1 5.88 4.63 27.39
N MET A 2 7.10 4.74 26.85
CA MET A 2 7.34 4.86 25.39
C MET A 2 6.93 3.61 24.58
N ASP A 3 7.04 2.40 25.14
CA ASP A 3 6.66 1.15 24.47
C ASP A 3 5.15 0.96 24.21
N GLY A 4 4.30 1.80 24.82
CA GLY A 4 2.85 1.74 24.62
C GLY A 4 2.43 2.39 23.30
N PHE A 5 2.85 3.64 23.09
CA PHE A 5 2.48 4.40 21.90
C PHE A 5 3.15 3.86 20.63
N LEU A 6 4.42 3.44 20.71
CA LEU A 6 5.09 2.82 19.57
C LEU A 6 4.39 1.52 19.15
N ARG A 7 3.96 0.70 20.11
CA ARG A 7 3.20 -0.53 19.83
C ARG A 7 1.87 -0.24 19.14
N ILE A 8 1.09 0.71 19.65
CA ILE A 8 -0.19 1.11 19.04
C ILE A 8 0.07 1.58 17.61
N TYR A 9 1.00 2.52 17.45
CA TYR A 9 1.35 3.05 16.14
C TYR A 9 1.79 1.96 15.17
N MET A 10 2.71 1.06 15.57
CA MET A 10 3.17 -0.01 14.68
C MET A 10 2.05 -0.99 14.31
N ASN A 11 1.15 -1.33 15.23
CA ASN A 11 0.00 -2.17 14.88
C ASN A 11 -0.95 -1.49 13.89
N ASP A 12 -1.24 -0.19 14.07
CA ASP A 12 -2.05 0.59 13.13
C ASP A 12 -1.40 0.63 11.74
N GLN A 13 -0.09 0.85 11.69
CA GLN A 13 0.67 0.90 10.43
C GLN A 13 0.79 -0.48 9.76
N LEU A 14 0.92 -1.56 10.53
CA LEU A 14 0.89 -2.93 9.98
C LEU A 14 -0.47 -3.24 9.35
N ALA A 15 -1.57 -2.82 9.98
CA ALA A 15 -2.92 -2.98 9.45
C ALA A 15 -3.09 -2.23 8.11
N LEU A 16 -2.60 -0.99 8.02
CA LEU A 16 -2.58 -0.22 6.77
C LEU A 16 -1.70 -0.86 5.70
N GLY A 17 -0.49 -1.32 6.05
CA GLY A 17 0.41 -1.99 5.10
C GLY A 17 -0.21 -3.26 4.49
N VAL A 18 -0.90 -4.06 5.31
CA VAL A 18 -1.65 -5.22 4.81
C VAL A 18 -2.82 -4.80 3.93
N ALA A 19 -3.51 -3.71 4.25
CA ALA A 19 -4.57 -3.16 3.41
C ALA A 19 -4.07 -2.82 2.00
N TRP A 20 -2.95 -2.10 1.92
CA TRP A 20 -2.33 -1.70 0.65
C TRP A 20 -1.82 -2.89 -0.15
N ARG A 21 -1.29 -3.91 0.52
CA ARG A 21 -0.90 -5.18 -0.11
C ARG A 21 -2.07 -5.85 -0.82
N GLU A 22 -3.20 -5.96 -0.14
CA GLU A 22 -4.40 -6.60 -0.69
C GLU A 22 -4.99 -5.79 -1.85
N LEU A 23 -5.01 -4.45 -1.74
CA LEU A 23 -5.42 -3.57 -2.82
C LEU A 23 -4.51 -3.76 -4.05
N ALA A 24 -3.18 -3.70 -3.86
CA ALA A 24 -2.22 -3.84 -4.95
C ALA A 24 -2.38 -5.18 -5.68
N ARG A 25 -2.52 -6.27 -4.93
CA ARG A 25 -2.76 -7.61 -5.49
C ARG A 25 -4.04 -7.64 -6.31
N ARG A 26 -5.15 -7.13 -5.78
CA ARG A 26 -6.42 -7.11 -6.49
C ARG A 26 -6.36 -6.27 -7.76
N THR A 27 -5.79 -5.07 -7.69
CA THR A 27 -5.66 -4.17 -8.85
C THR A 27 -4.78 -4.82 -9.90
N ARG A 28 -3.70 -5.52 -9.51
CA ARG A 28 -2.91 -6.35 -10.43
C ARG A 28 -3.78 -7.37 -11.14
N ASP A 29 -4.59 -8.13 -10.39
CA ASP A 29 -5.41 -9.21 -10.95
C ASP A 29 -6.42 -8.67 -11.99
N GLN A 30 -7.00 -7.49 -11.75
CA GLN A 30 -7.90 -6.81 -12.69
C GLN A 30 -7.22 -6.26 -13.95
N ASN A 31 -5.89 -6.16 -13.96
CA ASN A 31 -5.10 -5.61 -15.08
C ASN A 31 -4.11 -6.66 -15.65
N THR A 32 -4.36 -7.95 -15.42
CA THR A 32 -3.53 -9.06 -15.93
C THR A 32 -3.35 -8.99 -17.45
N GLY A 33 -2.12 -9.18 -17.93
CA GLY A 33 -1.79 -9.15 -19.37
C GLY A 33 -1.66 -7.75 -19.96
N THR A 34 -1.58 -6.72 -19.11
CA THR A 34 -1.33 -5.32 -19.51
C THR A 34 -0.03 -4.82 -18.90
N ALA A 35 0.55 -3.75 -19.47
CA ALA A 35 1.73 -3.09 -18.89
C ALA A 35 1.48 -2.58 -17.46
N LEU A 36 0.25 -2.17 -17.14
CA LEU A 36 -0.15 -1.82 -15.78
C LEU A 36 -0.13 -3.04 -14.85
N GLY A 37 -0.59 -4.20 -15.34
CA GLY A 37 -0.53 -5.45 -14.57
C GLY A 37 0.89 -5.85 -14.20
N GLU A 38 1.85 -5.70 -15.11
CA GLU A 38 3.27 -5.95 -14.86
C GLU A 38 3.84 -4.96 -13.82
N ALA A 39 3.57 -3.67 -13.99
CA ALA A 39 3.96 -2.64 -13.02
C ALA A 39 3.37 -2.90 -11.61
N LEU A 40 2.11 -3.34 -11.54
CA LEU A 40 1.44 -3.67 -10.27
C LEU A 40 1.95 -4.98 -9.66
N ASP A 41 2.46 -5.92 -10.44
CA ASP A 41 3.06 -7.15 -9.90
C ASP A 41 4.33 -6.83 -9.12
N GLU A 42 5.19 -5.95 -9.67
CA GLU A 42 6.38 -5.44 -8.99
C GLU A 42 6.01 -4.67 -7.71
N VAL A 43 5.01 -3.77 -7.79
CA VAL A 43 4.55 -2.99 -6.63
C VAL A 43 3.92 -3.90 -5.57
N ALA A 44 3.06 -4.83 -5.94
CA ALA A 44 2.41 -5.75 -5.01
C ALA A 44 3.44 -6.66 -4.31
N THR A 45 4.43 -7.15 -5.04
CA THR A 45 5.55 -7.93 -4.48
C THR A 45 6.32 -7.10 -3.47
N GLY A 46 6.71 -5.87 -3.84
CA GLY A 46 7.44 -5.03 -2.92
C GLY A 46 6.63 -4.66 -1.66
N ILE A 47 5.34 -4.33 -1.78
CA ILE A 47 4.51 -4.06 -0.59
C ILE A 47 4.41 -5.32 0.30
N ALA A 48 4.35 -6.53 -0.28
CA ALA A 48 4.35 -7.76 0.49
C ALA A 48 5.67 -7.94 1.27
N GLU A 49 6.81 -7.67 0.63
CA GLU A 49 8.12 -7.68 1.28
C GLU A 49 8.21 -6.64 2.41
N ASP A 50 7.66 -5.44 2.23
CA ASP A 50 7.61 -4.41 3.28
C ASP A 50 6.88 -4.87 4.51
N VAL A 51 5.73 -5.52 4.32
CA VAL A 51 4.92 -6.02 5.42
C VAL A 51 5.71 -7.06 6.23
N GLU A 52 6.47 -7.93 5.55
CA GLU A 52 7.33 -8.90 6.25
C GLU A 52 8.52 -8.25 6.94
N THR A 53 9.16 -7.27 6.31
CA THR A 53 10.23 -6.47 6.93
C THR A 53 9.71 -5.74 8.17
N PHE A 54 8.52 -5.12 8.08
CA PHE A 54 7.89 -4.43 9.19
C PHE A 54 7.56 -5.38 10.35
N ARG A 55 7.06 -6.58 10.05
CA ARG A 55 6.89 -7.64 11.06
C ARG A 55 8.21 -8.06 11.69
N SER A 56 9.30 -8.09 10.93
CA SER A 56 10.64 -8.38 11.47
C SER A 56 11.10 -7.31 12.44
N VAL A 57 10.95 -6.04 12.08
CA VAL A 57 11.23 -4.89 12.95
C VAL A 57 10.41 -4.98 14.24
N MET A 58 9.11 -5.29 14.16
CA MET A 58 8.27 -5.49 15.35
C MET A 58 8.79 -6.62 16.25
N ARG A 59 9.19 -7.76 15.68
CA ARG A 59 9.75 -8.89 16.45
C ARG A 59 11.03 -8.51 17.17
N GLU A 60 11.95 -7.81 16.50
CA GLU A 60 13.21 -7.37 17.09
C GLU A 60 13.00 -6.39 18.26
N LEU A 61 11.98 -5.53 18.13
CA LEU A 61 11.55 -4.63 19.20
C LEU A 61 10.73 -5.33 20.29
N SER A 62 10.52 -6.66 20.22
CA SER A 62 9.64 -7.42 21.12
C SER A 62 8.20 -6.86 21.18
N ILE A 63 7.74 -6.28 20.07
CA ILE A 63 6.38 -5.78 19.87
C ILE A 63 5.58 -6.88 19.18
N ARG A 64 4.50 -7.32 19.84
CA ARG A 64 3.59 -8.32 19.29
C ARG A 64 2.65 -7.66 18.28
N ALA A 65 2.54 -8.25 17.10
CA ALA A 65 1.52 -7.89 16.13
C ALA A 65 0.14 -8.35 16.60
N ASP A 66 -0.83 -7.45 16.53
CA ASP A 66 -2.23 -7.76 16.84
C ASP A 66 -2.85 -8.57 15.68
N PRO A 67 -3.87 -9.40 15.96
CA PRO A 67 -4.60 -10.11 14.92
C PRO A 67 -5.20 -9.12 13.91
N LEU A 68 -4.81 -9.25 12.64
CA LEU A 68 -5.22 -8.33 11.57
C LEU A 68 -6.59 -8.66 10.97
N GLU A 69 -7.30 -9.67 11.50
CA GLU A 69 -8.62 -10.11 10.99
C GLU A 69 -9.65 -8.97 10.89
N PRO A 70 -9.77 -8.03 11.87
CA PRO A 70 -10.72 -6.93 11.76
C PRO A 70 -10.32 -5.91 10.68
N ALA A 71 -9.02 -5.63 10.54
CA ALA A 71 -8.49 -4.70 9.54
C ALA A 71 -8.65 -5.25 8.13
N LEU A 72 -8.33 -6.54 7.93
CA LEU A 72 -8.55 -7.24 6.67
C LEU A 72 -10.03 -7.24 6.27
N THR A 73 -10.94 -7.50 7.22
CA THR A 73 -12.39 -7.47 6.97
C THR A 73 -12.87 -6.08 6.58
N THR A 74 -12.42 -5.04 7.30
CA THR A 74 -12.80 -3.65 7.03
C THR A 74 -12.30 -3.17 5.67
N VAL A 75 -11.06 -3.51 5.33
CA VAL A 75 -10.46 -3.17 4.03
C VAL A 75 -11.15 -3.93 2.91
N ALA A 76 -11.39 -5.24 3.09
CA ALA A 76 -12.14 -6.05 2.14
C ALA A 76 -13.57 -5.52 1.94
N GLU A 77 -14.24 -5.05 3.00
CA GLU A 77 -15.55 -4.39 2.91
C GLU A 77 -15.47 -3.06 2.15
N ARG A 78 -14.43 -2.25 2.36
CA ARG A 78 -14.29 -0.93 1.73
C ARG A 78 -13.93 -1.05 0.25
N ILE A 79 -12.97 -1.94 -0.07
CA ILE A 79 -12.65 -2.38 -1.43
C ILE A 79 -13.85 -3.07 -2.09
N GLY A 80 -14.64 -3.82 -1.31
CA GLY A 80 -15.87 -4.47 -1.74
C GLY A 80 -16.99 -3.48 -2.05
N ARG A 81 -17.14 -2.42 -1.26
CA ARG A 81 -18.06 -1.29 -1.49
C ARG A 81 -17.62 -0.38 -2.64
N TRP A 82 -16.34 -0.41 -3.02
CA TRP A 82 -15.82 0.21 -4.25
C TRP A 82 -16.04 -0.66 -5.50
N LYS A 83 -16.70 -1.83 -5.39
CA LYS A 83 -17.43 -2.35 -6.54
C LYS A 83 -18.45 -1.29 -6.94
N PRO A 84 -18.38 -0.71 -8.15
CA PRO A 84 -19.20 0.43 -8.48
C PRO A 84 -20.66 0.00 -8.50
N HIS A 85 -21.44 0.60 -7.60
CA HIS A 85 -22.85 0.93 -7.74
C HIS A 85 -23.50 0.50 -9.08
N GLY A 86 -23.98 -0.75 -9.14
CA GLY A 86 -25.07 -1.15 -10.03
C GLY A 86 -24.90 -0.95 -11.54
N ARG A 87 -23.68 -0.79 -12.08
CA ARG A 87 -23.48 -0.78 -13.54
C ARG A 87 -22.98 -2.13 -14.03
N LEU A 88 -23.82 -2.75 -14.85
CA LEU A 88 -23.71 -4.04 -15.53
C LEU A 88 -22.51 -4.19 -16.51
N ARG A 89 -21.36 -3.50 -16.30
CA ARG A 89 -20.28 -3.36 -17.32
C ARG A 89 -18.82 -3.33 -16.81
N GLY A 90 -18.44 -4.19 -15.87
CA GLY A 90 -17.02 -4.55 -15.63
C GLY A 90 -16.11 -3.49 -14.97
N TYR A 91 -14.80 -3.75 -14.96
CA TYR A 91 -13.75 -2.89 -14.38
C TYR A 91 -13.62 -1.59 -15.19
N SER A 92 -14.06 -0.48 -14.62
CA SER A 92 -14.17 0.81 -15.33
C SER A 92 -12.91 1.66 -15.20
N PRO A 93 -12.67 2.62 -16.12
CA PRO A 93 -11.57 3.58 -15.98
C PRO A 93 -11.60 4.36 -14.65
N LEU A 94 -12.79 4.69 -14.14
CA LEU A 94 -12.94 5.33 -12.83
C LEU A 94 -12.49 4.42 -11.69
N SER A 95 -12.90 3.15 -11.71
CA SER A 95 -12.47 2.17 -10.71
C SER A 95 -10.95 1.97 -10.74
N ARG A 96 -10.35 1.88 -11.94
CA ARG A 96 -8.90 1.80 -12.10
C ARG A 96 -8.20 3.03 -11.53
N PHE A 97 -8.70 4.23 -11.85
CA PHE A 97 -8.15 5.48 -11.36
C PHE A 97 -8.19 5.54 -9.82
N GLU A 98 -9.35 5.28 -9.21
CA GLU A 98 -9.50 5.31 -7.75
C GLU A 98 -8.55 4.31 -7.07
N GLU A 99 -8.50 3.06 -7.53
CA GLU A 99 -7.59 2.06 -6.96
C GLU A 99 -6.12 2.49 -7.06
N LEU A 100 -5.69 3.07 -8.19
CA LEU A 100 -4.33 3.60 -8.35
C LEU A 100 -4.07 4.85 -7.49
N GLU A 101 -5.05 5.72 -7.31
CA GLU A 101 -4.98 6.88 -6.42
C GLU A 101 -4.71 6.45 -4.98
N PHE A 102 -5.45 5.44 -4.50
CA PHE A 102 -5.25 4.89 -3.17
C PHE A 102 -3.89 4.22 -3.01
N LEU A 103 -3.39 3.53 -4.04
CA LEU A 103 -2.06 2.94 -4.02
C LEU A 103 -0.96 4.00 -3.96
N VAL A 104 -1.06 5.08 -4.76
CA VAL A 104 -0.09 6.20 -4.70
C VAL A 104 -0.08 6.85 -3.31
N MET A 105 -1.27 7.10 -2.72
CA MET A 105 -1.35 7.61 -1.34
C MET A 105 -0.74 6.63 -0.31
N GLY A 106 -0.99 5.33 -0.48
CA GLY A 106 -0.44 4.28 0.38
C GLY A 106 1.09 4.20 0.31
N LEU A 107 1.68 4.36 -0.88
CA LEU A 107 3.13 4.37 -1.10
C LEU A 107 3.80 5.60 -0.47
N GLU A 108 3.18 6.78 -0.59
CA GLU A 108 3.69 7.98 0.08
C GLU A 108 3.60 7.84 1.61
N THR A 109 2.50 7.26 2.12
CA THR A 109 2.34 6.95 3.55
C THR A 109 3.41 5.95 4.02
N LYS A 110 3.71 4.92 3.21
CA LYS A 110 4.77 3.94 3.49
C LYS A 110 6.15 4.61 3.55
N LYS A 111 6.45 5.53 2.63
CA LYS A 111 7.70 6.32 2.67
C LYS A 111 7.80 7.11 3.98
N GLN A 112 6.74 7.82 4.35
CA GLN A 112 6.69 8.58 5.59
C GLN A 112 6.84 7.67 6.83
N LEU A 113 6.24 6.47 6.81
CA LEU A 113 6.39 5.47 7.86
C LEU A 113 7.86 5.08 8.05
N TRP A 114 8.55 4.72 6.97
CA TRP A 114 9.95 4.29 7.06
C TRP A 114 10.87 5.41 7.55
N THR A 115 10.67 6.64 7.07
CA THR A 115 11.35 7.84 7.61
C THR A 115 11.06 8.04 9.09
N THR A 116 9.80 7.89 9.51
CA THR A 116 9.39 8.01 10.93
C THR A 116 10.08 6.97 11.80
N MET A 117 10.15 5.72 11.34
CA MET A 117 10.84 4.64 12.05
C MET A 117 12.35 4.90 12.16
N ARG A 118 12.98 5.29 11.05
CA ARG A 118 14.41 5.59 11.01
C ARG A 118 14.78 6.75 11.95
N ASP A 119 14.09 7.88 11.80
CA ASP A 119 14.52 9.16 12.37
C ASP A 119 13.84 9.46 13.72
N LEU A 120 12.50 9.32 13.79
CA LEU A 120 11.74 9.74 14.99
C LEU A 120 11.69 8.65 16.06
N ALA A 121 11.62 7.37 15.66
CA ALA A 121 11.76 6.25 16.59
C ALA A 121 13.23 5.86 16.83
N GLY A 122 14.17 6.50 16.13
CA GLY A 122 15.62 6.30 16.25
C GLY A 122 16.06 4.89 15.85
N LEU A 123 15.31 4.19 15.00
CA LEU A 123 15.60 2.80 14.66
C LEU A 123 16.73 2.65 13.64
N GLY A 124 17.07 3.71 12.90
CA GLY A 124 18.15 3.66 11.89
C GLY A 124 19.51 3.31 12.47
N GLU A 125 19.79 3.73 13.71
CA GLU A 125 21.03 3.38 14.41
C GLU A 125 20.91 2.11 15.26
N ARG A 126 19.68 1.72 15.63
CA ARG A 126 19.40 0.67 16.61
C ARG A 126 19.14 -0.70 15.99
N LEU A 127 18.69 -0.74 14.74
CA LEU A 127 18.34 -1.98 14.04
C LEU A 127 19.17 -2.11 12.76
N SER A 128 20.07 -3.07 12.71
CA SER A 128 20.83 -3.39 11.49
C SER A 128 20.03 -4.26 10.50
N THR A 129 18.90 -4.80 10.94
CA THR A 129 18.11 -5.79 10.18
C THR A 129 17.26 -5.17 9.08
N ALA A 130 17.05 -3.85 9.12
CA ALA A 130 16.28 -3.12 8.14
C ALA A 130 17.15 -2.03 7.51
N ASP A 131 17.32 -2.09 6.18
CA ASP A 131 17.88 -0.99 5.40
C ASP A 131 16.77 0.05 5.16
N PHE A 132 16.64 1.00 6.09
CA PHE A 132 15.60 2.03 6.01
C PHE A 132 15.75 2.92 4.78
N ASP A 133 16.97 3.16 4.31
CA ASP A 133 17.21 4.01 3.14
C ASP A 133 16.68 3.32 1.88
N GLU A 134 16.99 2.04 1.69
CA GLU A 134 16.44 1.26 0.57
C GLU A 134 14.90 1.11 0.68
N LEU A 135 14.35 0.96 1.89
CA LEU A 135 12.88 0.89 2.06
C LEU A 135 12.17 2.20 1.67
N ILE A 136 12.79 3.34 1.96
CA ILE A 136 12.31 4.69 1.58
C ILE A 136 12.43 4.88 0.07
N GLU A 137 13.59 4.56 -0.50
CA GLU A 137 13.82 4.68 -1.95
C GLU A 137 12.90 3.75 -2.74
N ARG A 138 12.71 2.51 -2.28
CA ARG A 138 11.79 1.57 -2.91
C ARG A 138 10.36 2.08 -2.92
N ALA A 139 9.91 2.76 -1.87
CA ALA A 139 8.58 3.39 -1.84
C ALA A 139 8.41 4.44 -2.94
N GLU A 140 9.44 5.28 -3.17
CA GLU A 140 9.42 6.29 -4.24
C GLU A 140 9.42 5.62 -5.61
N ARG A 141 10.32 4.66 -5.85
CA ARG A 141 10.39 3.95 -7.14
C ARG A 141 9.07 3.25 -7.49
N GLN A 142 8.42 2.64 -6.50
CA GLN A 142 7.10 2.03 -6.68
C GLN A 142 6.03 3.06 -7.05
N ARG A 143 6.06 4.25 -6.45
CA ARG A 143 5.13 5.33 -6.75
C ARG A 143 5.34 5.84 -8.17
N GLU A 144 6.58 6.15 -8.53
CA GLU A 144 6.98 6.59 -9.88
C GLU A 144 6.57 5.58 -10.95
N ARG A 145 6.62 4.27 -10.63
CA ARG A 145 6.21 3.19 -11.52
C ARG A 145 4.72 3.22 -11.89
N ILE A 146 3.83 3.54 -10.93
CA ILE A 146 2.37 3.49 -11.14
C ILE A 146 1.73 4.84 -11.44
N GLU A 147 2.41 5.95 -11.14
CA GLU A 147 1.92 7.31 -11.33
C GLU A 147 1.49 7.61 -12.79
N PRO A 148 2.24 7.21 -13.84
CA PRO A 148 1.81 7.44 -15.22
C PRO A 148 0.46 6.79 -15.54
N PHE A 149 0.25 5.56 -15.06
CA PHE A 149 -1.01 4.83 -15.26
C PHE A 149 -2.17 5.43 -14.48
N ARG A 150 -1.90 5.99 -13.29
CA ARG A 150 -2.90 6.73 -12.50
C ARG A 150 -3.39 7.95 -13.29
N VAL A 151 -2.47 8.73 -13.85
CA VAL A 151 -2.78 9.92 -14.66
C VAL A 151 -3.56 9.53 -15.93
N GLU A 152 -3.17 8.46 -16.60
CA GLU A 152 -3.87 7.92 -17.77
C GLU A 152 -5.30 7.51 -17.41
N ALA A 153 -5.48 6.68 -16.38
CA ALA A 153 -6.80 6.22 -15.95
C ALA A 153 -7.72 7.37 -15.52
N GLY A 154 -7.18 8.38 -14.83
CA GLY A 154 -7.93 9.59 -14.48
C GLY A 154 -8.34 10.41 -15.71
N THR A 155 -7.44 10.51 -16.70
CA THR A 155 -7.74 11.17 -17.97
C THR A 155 -8.88 10.46 -18.70
N GLU A 156 -8.83 9.13 -18.80
CA GLU A 156 -9.91 8.31 -19.38
C GLU A 156 -11.23 8.48 -18.63
N ALA A 157 -11.21 8.42 -17.30
CA ALA A 157 -12.40 8.49 -16.46
C ALA A 157 -13.14 9.83 -16.58
N PHE A 158 -12.39 10.95 -16.57
CA PHE A 158 -12.97 12.29 -16.51
C PHE A 158 -13.19 12.92 -17.90
N ARG A 159 -12.40 12.54 -18.91
CA ARG A 159 -12.52 13.09 -20.27
C ARG A 159 -13.19 12.14 -21.27
N GLY A 160 -13.31 10.84 -20.94
CA GLY A 160 -13.88 9.80 -21.80
C GLY A 160 -15.42 9.80 -21.90
N SER A 161 -16.13 10.71 -21.24
CA SER A 161 -17.60 10.84 -21.33
C SER A 161 -18.08 11.92 -22.33
N SER A 162 -17.22 12.41 -23.22
CA SER A 162 -17.63 13.25 -24.35
C SER A 162 -17.77 12.43 -25.64
N ARG A 163 -18.78 11.55 -25.70
CA ARG A 163 -19.39 11.08 -26.95
C ARG A 163 -20.87 10.82 -26.74
#